data_AF-A0A258X0D1-F1
#
_entry.id   AF-A0A258X0D1-F1
#
_cell.length_a   1.000
_cell.length_b   1.000
_cell.length_c   1.000
_cell.angle_alpha   90.00
_cell.angle_beta   90.00
_cell.angle_gamma   90.00
#
_symmetry.space_group_name_H-M   'P 1'
#
loop_
_entity.id
_entity.type
_entity.pdbx_description
1 polymer ?
#
loop_
_entity_poly.entity_id
_entity_poly.type
_entity_poly.pdbx_seq_one_letter_code
_entity_poly.pdbx_strand_id
1 'polypeptide(L)'
;MTAHLLFPLIVSLFFSMVHYLSYTRVVSHLHVKQTTKQWLKYLLISNMIAIIGYLFSRYGFNPPKIVYFALSLSIGIGFVVFIGTIVYELLHLLQRLVPFDEQKRNFFKRSTDLAFL
;
A
#
# COMPACT_ATOMS: atom_id res chain seq x y z
N MET A 1 -15.39 -1.90 -29.30
CA MET A 1 -16.17 -2.56 -28.22
C MET A 1 -15.29 -3.27 -27.19
N THR A 2 -14.23 -3.99 -27.60
CA THR A 2 -13.32 -4.75 -26.71
C THR A 2 -12.53 -3.87 -25.70
N ALA A 3 -12.05 -2.69 -26.13
CA ALA A 3 -11.26 -1.81 -25.26
C ALA A 3 -12.01 -1.28 -24.01
N HIS A 4 -13.35 -1.15 -24.08
CA HIS A 4 -14.15 -0.65 -22.95
C HIS A 4 -14.22 -1.63 -21.78
N LEU A 5 -14.03 -2.92 -22.03
CA LEU A 5 -13.99 -3.96 -20.98
C LEU A 5 -12.57 -4.28 -20.53
N LEU A 6 -11.58 -4.16 -21.43
CA LEU A 6 -10.18 -4.43 -21.11
C LEU A 6 -9.62 -3.46 -20.07
N PHE A 7 -9.92 -2.17 -20.19
CA PHE A 7 -9.43 -1.17 -19.23
C PHE A 7 -9.88 -1.42 -17.79
N PRO A 8 -11.19 -1.52 -17.46
CA PRO A 8 -11.62 -1.79 -16.08
C PRO A 8 -11.11 -3.13 -15.55
N LEU A 9 -10.95 -4.14 -16.42
CA LEU A 9 -10.38 -5.43 -16.05
C LEU A 9 -8.91 -5.30 -15.64
N ILE A 10 -8.09 -4.62 -16.46
CA ILE A 10 -6.66 -4.40 -16.17
C ILE A 10 -6.50 -3.58 -14.88
N VAL A 11 -7.28 -2.51 -14.73
CA VAL A 11 -7.22 -1.65 -13.53
C VAL A 11 -7.63 -2.44 -12.28
N SER A 12 -8.71 -3.22 -12.35
CA SER A 12 -9.15 -4.06 -11.24
C SER A 12 -8.09 -5.10 -10.87
N LEU A 13 -7.48 -5.77 -11.86
CA LEU A 13 -6.43 -6.76 -11.61
C LEU A 13 -5.18 -6.12 -11.01
N PHE A 14 -4.75 -4.97 -11.53
CA PHE A 14 -3.63 -4.20 -10.99
C PHE A 14 -3.89 -3.83 -9.52
N PHE A 15 -5.02 -3.19 -9.20
CA PHE A 15 -5.30 -2.80 -7.82
C PHE A 15 -5.54 -4.00 -6.91
N SER A 16 -6.09 -5.11 -7.40
CA SER A 16 -6.18 -6.37 -6.63
C SER A 16 -4.79 -6.86 -6.23
N MET A 17 -3.85 -6.88 -7.18
CA MET A 17 -2.46 -7.27 -6.94
C MET A 17 -1.80 -6.34 -5.92
N VAL A 18 -1.97 -5.03 -6.07
CA VAL A 18 -1.46 -4.04 -5.11
C VAL A 18 -1.98 -4.34 -3.70
N HIS A 19 -3.30 -4.43 -3.52
CA HIS A 19 -3.90 -4.67 -2.20
C HIS A 19 -3.46 -6.01 -1.59
N TYR A 20 -3.37 -7.05 -2.43
CA TYR A 20 -2.87 -8.36 -2.00
C TYR A 20 -1.42 -8.30 -1.53
N LEU A 21 -0.54 -7.64 -2.29
CA LEU A 21 0.87 -7.47 -1.93
C LEU A 21 1.02 -6.61 -0.67
N SER A 22 0.30 -5.49 -0.57
CA SER A 22 0.30 -4.65 0.62
C SER A 22 -0.12 -5.42 1.87
N TYR A 23 -1.14 -6.28 1.76
CA TYR A 23 -1.55 -7.11 2.88
C TYR A 23 -0.48 -8.15 3.26
N THR A 24 -0.02 -8.93 2.28
CA THR A 24 0.87 -10.08 2.51
C THR A 24 2.30 -9.70 2.85
N ARG A 25 2.79 -8.55 2.36
CA ARG A 25 4.15 -8.07 2.61
C ARG A 25 4.21 -7.05 3.75
N VAL A 26 3.32 -6.06 3.76
CA VAL A 26 3.41 -4.95 4.70
C VAL A 26 2.57 -5.20 5.96
N VAL A 27 1.26 -5.43 5.81
CA VAL A 27 0.33 -5.48 6.96
C VAL A 27 0.55 -6.73 7.83
N SER A 28 0.79 -7.89 7.21
CA SER A 28 1.02 -9.15 7.93
C SER A 28 2.31 -9.10 8.78
N HIS A 29 3.39 -8.51 8.26
CA HIS A 29 4.71 -8.43 8.90
C HIS A 29 4.88 -7.21 9.83
N LEU A 30 3.88 -6.33 9.90
CA LEU A 30 3.90 -5.18 10.80
C LEU A 30 3.90 -5.66 12.27
N HIS A 31 4.82 -5.15 13.09
CA HIS A 31 4.88 -5.48 14.52
C HIS A 31 3.93 -4.59 15.33
N VAL A 32 2.62 -4.77 15.14
CA VAL A 32 1.56 -4.01 15.83
C VAL A 32 0.49 -4.94 16.40
N LYS A 33 -0.40 -4.38 17.24
CA LYS A 33 -1.55 -5.11 17.82
C LYS A 33 -2.41 -5.73 16.71
N GLN A 34 -2.95 -6.92 16.98
CA GLN A 34 -3.78 -7.65 16.03
C GLN A 34 -5.04 -6.87 15.61
N THR A 35 -5.62 -6.09 16.53
CA THR A 35 -6.75 -5.21 16.25
C THR A 35 -6.40 -4.16 15.19
N THR A 36 -5.22 -3.54 15.27
CA THR A 36 -4.72 -2.60 14.26
C THR A 36 -4.53 -3.28 12.91
N LYS A 37 -3.99 -4.51 12.88
CA LYS A 37 -3.88 -5.28 11.62
C LYS A 37 -5.24 -5.55 10.98
N GLN A 38 -6.27 -5.84 11.77
CA GLN A 38 -7.63 -6.02 11.27
C GLN A 38 -8.20 -4.72 10.67
N TRP A 39 -8.01 -3.57 11.33
CA TRP A 39 -8.42 -2.28 10.77
C TRP A 39 -7.73 -1.96 9.43
N LEU A 40 -6.43 -2.23 9.32
CA LEU A 40 -5.70 -2.07 8.05
C LEU A 40 -6.21 -3.02 6.96
N LYS A 41 -6.54 -4.27 7.32
CA LYS A 41 -7.18 -5.22 6.39
C LYS A 41 -8.53 -4.70 5.91
N TYR A 42 -9.38 -4.18 6.80
CA TYR A 42 -10.67 -3.62 6.42
C TYR A 42 -10.53 -2.37 5.55
N LEU A 43 -9.52 -1.52 5.81
CA LEU A 43 -9.20 -0.37 4.95
C LEU A 43 -8.82 -0.81 3.53
N LEU A 44 -7.98 -1.83 3.39
CA LEU A 44 -7.61 -2.37 2.08
C LEU A 44 -8.83 -2.95 1.34
N ILE A 45 -9.67 -3.71 2.03
CA ILE A 45 -10.87 -4.30 1.43
C ILE A 45 -11.87 -3.21 1.01
N SER A 46 -12.13 -2.24 1.88
CA SER A 46 -13.07 -1.16 1.58
C SER A 46 -12.57 -0.26 0.45
N ASN A 47 -11.27 0.01 0.38
CA ASN A 47 -10.66 0.75 -0.73
C ASN A 47 -10.81 -0.01 -2.06
N MET A 48 -10.57 -1.31 -2.06
CA MET A 48 -10.76 -2.14 -3.26
C MET A 48 -12.21 -2.12 -3.75
N ILE A 49 -13.19 -2.22 -2.84
CA ILE A 49 -14.62 -2.11 -3.17
C ILE A 49 -14.93 -0.74 -3.77
N ALA A 50 -14.37 0.35 -3.22
CA ALA A 50 -14.57 1.69 -3.75
C ALA A 50 -13.96 1.88 -5.15
N ILE A 51 -12.80 1.28 -5.43
CA ILE A 51 -12.20 1.29 -6.78
C ILE A 51 -13.09 0.56 -7.77
N ILE A 52 -13.62 -0.61 -7.40
CA ILE A 52 -14.59 -1.33 -8.23
C ILE A 52 -15.84 -0.47 -8.47
N GLY A 53 -16.36 0.18 -7.43
CA GLY A 53 -17.48 1.12 -7.53
C GLY A 53 -17.20 2.29 -8.46
N TYR A 54 -15.98 2.85 -8.43
CA TYR A 54 -15.56 3.88 -9.38
C TYR A 54 -15.64 3.37 -10.83
N LEU A 55 -15.07 2.19 -11.10
CA LEU A 55 -15.11 1.59 -12.44
C LEU A 55 -16.55 1.34 -12.91
N PHE A 56 -17.42 0.81 -12.03
CA PHE A 56 -18.84 0.66 -12.36
C PHE A 56 -19.53 1.99 -12.64
N SER A 57 -19.26 3.04 -11.86
CA SER A 57 -19.82 4.36 -12.13
C SER A 57 -19.27 4.98 -13.42
N ARG A 58 -18.06 4.62 -13.84
CA ARG A 58 -17.49 5.14 -15.07
C ARG A 58 -18.14 4.57 -16.32
N TYR A 59 -18.59 3.30 -16.27
CA TYR A 59 -19.07 2.56 -17.44
C TYR A 59 -20.55 2.18 -17.39
N GLY A 60 -21.19 2.21 -16.22
CA GLY A 60 -22.54 1.67 -16.02
C GLY A 60 -23.60 2.68 -15.59
N PHE A 61 -23.26 3.70 -14.80
CA PHE A 61 -24.25 4.66 -14.28
C PHE A 61 -23.61 5.96 -13.81
N ASN A 62 -24.33 7.09 -13.86
CA ASN A 62 -23.83 8.39 -13.39
C ASN A 62 -24.30 8.67 -11.94
N PRO A 63 -23.48 8.40 -10.90
CA PRO A 63 -23.81 8.76 -9.53
C PRO A 63 -23.80 10.29 -9.31
N PRO A 64 -24.37 10.76 -8.18
CA PRO A 64 -24.21 12.14 -7.75
C PRO A 64 -22.74 12.54 -7.66
N LYS A 65 -22.42 13.81 -7.98
CA LYS A 65 -21.05 14.33 -8.07
C LYS A 65 -20.18 14.03 -6.84
N ILE A 66 -20.76 14.13 -5.66
CA ILE A 66 -20.08 13.87 -4.38
C ILE A 66 -19.64 12.41 -4.27
N VAL A 67 -20.53 11.47 -4.64
CA VAL A 67 -20.23 10.04 -4.62
C VAL A 67 -19.18 9.71 -5.68
N TYR A 68 -19.30 10.27 -6.89
CA TYR A 68 -18.30 10.09 -7.93
C TYR A 68 -16.91 10.59 -7.49
N PHE A 69 -16.86 11.75 -6.83
CA PHE A 69 -15.61 12.30 -6.29
C PHE A 69 -15.00 11.39 -5.21
N ALA A 70 -15.80 10.91 -4.26
CA ALA A 70 -15.33 9.99 -3.22
C ALA A 70 -14.80 8.67 -3.82
N LEU A 71 -15.49 8.12 -4.82
CA LEU A 71 -15.04 6.94 -5.56
C LEU A 71 -13.74 7.23 -6.33
N SER A 72 -13.60 8.39 -6.94
CA SER A 72 -12.35 8.79 -7.61
C SER A 72 -11.19 8.93 -6.63
N LEU A 73 -11.45 9.40 -5.42
CA LEU A 73 -10.42 9.51 -4.37
C LEU A 73 -9.88 8.14 -3.95
N SER A 74 -10.70 7.09 -4.02
CA SER A 74 -10.28 5.73 -3.68
C SER A 74 -9.11 5.23 -4.54
N ILE A 75 -9.06 5.63 -5.82
CA ILE A 75 -7.93 5.33 -6.71
C ILE A 75 -6.65 5.99 -6.19
N GLY A 76 -6.74 7.25 -5.75
CA GLY A 76 -5.61 7.96 -5.15
C GLY A 76 -5.08 7.26 -3.91
N ILE A 77 -5.97 6.81 -3.02
CA ILE A 77 -5.61 6.01 -1.85
C ILE A 77 -4.92 4.69 -2.28
N GLY A 78 -5.44 4.01 -3.31
CA GLY A 78 -4.81 2.82 -3.88
C GLY A 78 -3.37 3.08 -4.38
N PHE A 79 -3.11 4.23 -4.99
CA PHE A 79 -1.75 4.63 -5.38
C PHE A 79 -0.83 4.92 -4.19
N VAL A 80 -1.35 5.54 -3.13
CA VAL A 80 -0.58 5.72 -1.88
C VAL A 80 -0.18 4.37 -1.30
N VAL A 81 -1.11 3.41 -1.26
CA VAL A 81 -0.85 2.03 -0.83
C VAL A 81 0.20 1.36 -1.73
N PHE A 82 0.12 1.55 -3.04
CA PHE A 82 1.10 1.04 -4.00
C PHE A 82 2.50 1.57 -3.75
N ILE A 83 2.66 2.90 -3.66
CA ILE A 83 3.96 3.53 -3.40
C ILE A 83 4.49 3.11 -2.03
N GLY A 84 3.65 3.08 -1.00
CA GLY A 84 4.04 2.59 0.32
C GLY A 84 4.55 1.14 0.29
N THR A 85 3.96 0.29 -0.54
CA THR A 85 4.40 -1.10 -0.71
C THR A 85 5.75 -1.19 -1.42
N ILE A 86 5.96 -0.39 -2.46
CA ILE A 86 7.26 -0.31 -3.15
C ILE A 86 8.34 0.15 -2.18
N VAL A 87 8.07 1.21 -1.40
CA VAL A 87 9.03 1.74 -0.42
C VAL A 87 9.34 0.68 0.63
N TYR A 88 8.33 -0.02 1.15
CA TYR A 88 8.55 -1.10 2.12
C TYR A 88 9.43 -2.21 1.54
N GLU A 89 9.16 -2.67 0.33
CA GLU A 89 9.94 -3.73 -0.31
C GLU A 89 11.38 -3.28 -0.59
N LEU A 90 11.57 -2.03 -1.04
CA LEU A 90 12.90 -1.47 -1.25
C LEU A 90 13.70 -1.43 0.05
N LEU A 91 13.10 -0.96 1.14
CA LEU A 91 13.75 -0.93 2.46
C LEU A 91 14.06 -2.35 2.96
N HIS A 92 13.14 -3.30 2.76
CA HIS A 92 13.34 -4.69 3.12
C HIS A 92 14.50 -5.33 2.34
N LEU A 93 14.59 -5.06 1.03
CA LEU A 93 15.70 -5.51 0.18
C LEU A 93 17.03 -4.90 0.62
N LEU A 94 17.06 -3.60 0.91
CA LEU A 94 18.26 -2.92 1.41
C LEU A 94 18.74 -3.54 2.74
N GLN A 95 17.83 -3.80 3.67
CA GLN A 95 18.14 -4.46 4.94
C GLN A 95 18.69 -5.89 4.73
N ARG A 96 18.18 -6.61 3.72
CA ARG A 96 18.67 -7.96 3.40
C ARG A 96 20.07 -7.95 2.76
N LEU A 97 20.35 -6.97 1.89
CA LEU A 97 21.64 -6.85 1.20
C LEU A 97 22.76 -6.31 2.12
N VAL A 98 22.39 -5.45 3.07
CA VAL A 98 23.31 -4.90 4.06
C VAL A 98 22.80 -5.28 5.46
N PRO A 99 23.02 -6.54 5.90
CA PRO A 99 22.62 -6.95 7.22
C PRO A 99 23.33 -6.09 8.26
N PHE A 100 22.61 -5.73 9.32
CA PHE A 100 23.16 -4.93 10.41
C PHE A 100 24.30 -5.69 11.09
N ASP A 101 25.52 -5.22 10.89
CA ASP A 101 26.70 -5.66 11.62
C ASP A 101 26.68 -5.02 13.03
N GLU A 102 26.52 -5.86 14.06
CA GLU A 102 26.50 -5.42 15.45
C GLU A 102 27.78 -4.67 15.84
N GLN A 103 28.93 -5.03 15.26
CA GLN A 103 30.18 -4.34 15.54
C GLN A 103 30.18 -2.92 14.97
N LYS A 104 29.67 -2.73 13.74
CA LYS A 104 29.50 -1.40 13.14
C LYS A 104 28.49 -0.56 13.91
N ARG A 105 27.37 -1.14 14.37
CA ARG A 105 26.38 -0.45 15.20
C ARG A 105 26.97 0.02 16.52
N ASN A 106 27.72 -0.85 17.21
CA ASN A 106 28.38 -0.53 18.47
C ASN A 106 29.50 0.50 18.30
N PHE A 107 30.25 0.44 17.18
CA PHE A 107 31.24 1.46 16.82
C PHE A 107 30.57 2.83 16.63
N PHE A 108 29.53 2.91 15.80
CA PHE A 108 28.82 4.18 15.54
C PHE A 108 28.21 4.77 16.81
N LYS A 109 27.63 3.92 17.67
CA LYS A 109 27.09 4.34 18.97
C LYS A 109 28.18 4.91 19.87
N ARG A 110 29.29 4.18 20.06
CA ARG A 110 30.42 4.64 20.89
C ARG A 110 31.07 5.91 20.35
N SER A 111 31.27 6.02 19.05
CA SER A 111 31.83 7.22 18.42
C SER A 111 30.91 8.43 18.58
N THR A 112 29.59 8.22 18.52
CA THR A 112 28.61 9.29 18.72
C THR A 112 28.55 9.71 20.19
N ASP A 113 28.48 8.74 21.11
CA ASP A 113 28.50 9.00 22.56
C ASP A 113 29.78 9.75 22.98
N LEU A 114 30.93 9.43 22.36
CA LEU A 114 32.19 10.15 22.57
C LEU A 114 32.22 11.55 21.96
N ALA A 115 31.51 11.80 20.86
CA ALA A 115 31.43 13.12 20.24
C ALA A 115 30.52 14.10 21.02
N PHE A 116 29.65 13.57 21.88
CA PHE A 116 28.76 14.35 22.76
C PHE A 116 29.28 14.49 24.20
N LEU A 117 30.51 14.01 24.49
CA LEU A 117 31.27 14.24 25.73
C LEU A 117 32.33 15.32 25.52
#